data_AF-A0ABD0QNU9-F1
#
_entry.id   AF-A0ABD0QNU9-F1
#
_cell.length_a   1.000
_cell.length_b   1.000
_cell.length_c   1.000
_cell.angle_alpha   90.00
_cell.angle_beta   90.00
_cell.angle_gamma   90.00
#
_symmetry.space_group_name_H-M   'P 1'
#
loop_
_entity.id
_entity.type
_entity.pdbx_description
1 polymer ?
#
loop_
_entity_poly.entity_id
_entity_poly.type
_entity_poly.pdbx_seq_one_letter_code
_entity_poly.pdbx_strand_id
1 'polypeptide(L)'
;ATAILAYLPQELLGTSFYEYFHQDDIGHLAECHRQVLQMREKINTNCYKFKIKDGSFITLRSRWFSFMNPWTKEVEYIVSTNTVVS
;
A
#
# COMPACT_ATOMS: atom_id res chain seq x y z
N ALA A 1 -7.43 -8.10 -5.95
CA ALA A 1 -7.92 -6.72 -5.79
C ALA A 1 -9.42 -6.63 -6.06
N THR A 2 -9.91 -6.95 -7.26
CA THR A 2 -11.32 -6.75 -7.66
C THR A 2 -12.35 -7.47 -6.79
N ALA A 3 -12.11 -8.72 -6.38
CA ALA A 3 -13.04 -9.42 -5.50
C ALA A 3 -13.17 -8.83 -4.08
N ILE A 4 -12.17 -8.07 -3.63
CA ILE A 4 -12.09 -7.54 -2.26
C ILE A 4 -12.43 -6.05 -2.21
N LEU A 5 -11.94 -5.27 -3.17
CA LEU A 5 -12.07 -3.81 -3.21
C LEU A 5 -13.15 -3.33 -4.20
N ALA A 6 -13.72 -4.24 -5.00
CA ALA A 6 -14.64 -3.96 -6.10
C ALA A 6 -14.08 -3.08 -7.25
N TYR A 7 -12.85 -2.57 -7.15
CA TYR A 7 -12.16 -1.88 -8.24
C TYR A 7 -11.61 -2.85 -9.30
N LEU A 8 -11.74 -2.46 -10.57
CA LEU A 8 -10.97 -3.05 -11.66
C LEU A 8 -9.50 -2.60 -11.55
N PRO A 9 -8.52 -3.40 -12.01
CA PRO A 9 -7.11 -3.01 -11.94
C PRO A 9 -6.82 -1.65 -12.57
N GLN A 10 -7.42 -1.37 -13.73
CA GLN A 10 -7.26 -0.10 -14.46
C GLN A 10 -7.79 1.13 -13.71
N GLU A 11 -8.71 0.97 -12.76
CA GLU A 11 -9.22 2.07 -11.94
C GLU A 11 -8.22 2.46 -10.83
N LEU A 12 -7.33 1.53 -10.44
CA LEU A 12 -6.29 1.74 -9.44
C LEU A 12 -4.95 2.15 -10.07
N LEU A 13 -4.63 1.58 -11.24
CA LEU A 13 -3.37 1.85 -11.93
C LEU A 13 -3.25 3.32 -12.32
N GLY A 14 -2.10 3.92 -11.98
CA GLY A 14 -1.81 5.33 -12.26
C GLY A 14 -2.35 6.32 -11.22
N THR A 15 -3.13 5.85 -10.24
CA THR A 15 -3.59 6.68 -9.10
C THR A 15 -2.65 6.53 -7.91
N SER A 16 -2.62 7.54 -7.04
CA SER A 16 -1.85 7.46 -5.80
C SER A 16 -2.58 6.60 -4.78
N PHE A 17 -1.90 5.65 -4.13
CA PHE A 17 -2.53 4.82 -3.11
C PHE A 17 -3.01 5.62 -1.87
N TYR A 18 -2.48 6.84 -1.67
CA TYR A 18 -2.93 7.76 -0.62
C TYR A 18 -4.38 8.23 -0.81
N GLU A 19 -4.90 8.21 -2.04
CA GLU A 19 -6.29 8.60 -2.34
C GLU A 19 -7.32 7.65 -1.70
N TYR A 20 -6.88 6.45 -1.33
CA TYR A 20 -7.72 5.41 -0.76
C TYR A 20 -7.50 5.20 0.74
N PHE A 21 -6.48 5.82 1.33
CA PHE A 21 -6.26 5.73 2.76
C PHE A 21 -7.22 6.63 3.52
N HIS A 22 -7.69 6.16 4.67
CA HIS A 22 -8.42 7.02 5.59
C HIS A 22 -7.48 8.09 6.17
N GLN A 23 -7.98 9.32 6.35
CA GLN A 23 -7.17 10.47 6.76
C GLN A 23 -6.37 10.22 8.06
N ASP A 24 -6.98 9.53 9.03
CA ASP A 24 -6.36 9.20 10.32
C ASP A 24 -5.17 8.24 10.18
N ASP A 25 -5.13 7.46 9.11
CA ASP A 25 -4.11 6.44 8.86
C ASP A 25 -2.96 6.96 7.98
N ILE A 26 -3.15 8.08 7.27
CA ILE A 26 -2.15 8.64 6.33
C ILE A 26 -0.80 8.88 7.01
N GLY A 27 -0.79 9.42 8.24
CA GLY A 27 0.45 9.76 8.94
C GLY A 27 1.36 8.55 9.15
N HIS A 28 0.82 7.45 9.68
CA HIS A 28 1.63 6.26 9.94
C HIS A 28 1.99 5.52 8.64
N LEU A 29 1.10 5.52 7.64
CA LEU A 29 1.38 4.90 6.34
C LEU A 29 2.45 5.67 5.57
N ALA A 30 2.51 7.00 5.71
CA ALA A 30 3.59 7.81 5.15
C ALA A 30 4.93 7.53 5.82
N GLU A 31 4.94 7.31 7.14
CA GLU A 31 6.12 6.88 7.88
C GLU A 31 6.63 5.54 7.33
N CYS A 32 5.76 4.53 7.23
CA CYS A 32 6.08 3.24 6.62
C CYS A 32 6.58 3.38 5.17
N HIS A 33 5.95 4.25 4.37
CA HIS A 33 6.32 4.44 2.97
C HIS A 33 7.75 4.98 2.84
N ARG A 34 8.11 5.98 3.65
CA ARG A 34 9.48 6.51 3.68
C ARG A 34 10.48 5.46 4.22
N GLN A 35 10.10 4.65 5.21
CA GLN A 35 10.95 3.58 5.73
C GLN A 35 11.25 2.52 4.66
N VAL A 36 10.26 2.04 3.92
CA VAL A 36 10.48 0.99 2.90
C VAL A 36 11.33 1.47 1.73
N LEU A 37 11.33 2.78 1.43
CA LEU A 37 12.21 3.37 0.42
C LEU A 37 13.67 3.43 0.87
N GLN A 38 13.92 3.53 2.18
CA GLN A 38 15.27 3.62 2.76
C GLN A 38 15.84 2.26 3.16
N MET A 39 14.97 1.33 3.57
CA MET A 39 15.34 0.03 4.10
C MET A 39 15.26 -1.06 3.02
N ARG A 40 16.17 -2.04 3.10
CA ARG A 40 16.13 -3.25 2.23
C ARG A 40 15.25 -4.36 2.80
N GLU A 41 14.79 -4.19 4.03
CA GLU A 41 13.99 -5.19 4.74
C GLU A 41 12.50 -5.04 4.48
N LYS A 42 11.76 -6.12 4.70
CA LYS A 42 10.31 -6.10 4.60
C LYS A 42 9.74 -5.43 5.85
N ILE A 43 8.88 -4.44 5.67
CA ILE A 43 8.15 -3.80 6.76
C ILE A 43 6.70 -4.28 6.77
N ASN A 44 6.07 -4.25 7.95
CA ASN A 44 4.63 -4.47 8.07
C ASN A 44 3.98 -3.18 8.55
N THR A 45 2.84 -2.83 7.96
CA THR A 45 2.02 -1.71 8.44
C THR A 45 1.22 -2.14 9.67
N ASN A 46 0.74 -1.16 10.44
CA ASN A 46 -0.40 -1.38 11.32
C ASN A 46 -1.66 -1.69 10.48
N CYS A 47 -2.74 -2.08 11.15
CA CYS A 47 -4.04 -2.13 10.50
C CYS A 47 -4.47 -0.71 10.11
N TYR A 48 -4.96 -0.54 8.89
CA TYR A 48 -5.42 0.73 8.36
C TYR A 48 -6.70 0.57 7.55
N LYS A 49 -7.46 1.65 7.41
CA LYS A 49 -8.68 1.68 6.62
C LYS A 49 -8.38 2.04 5.17
N PHE A 50 -8.88 1.23 4.25
CA PHE A 50 -8.76 1.43 2.81
C PHE A 50 -10.15 1.58 2.19
N LYS A 51 -10.34 2.65 1.41
CA LYS A 51 -11.58 2.97 0.73
C LYS A 51 -11.82 2.00 -0.43
N ILE A 52 -13.00 1.39 -0.48
CA ILE A 52 -13.42 0.53 -1.59
C ILE A 52 -14.34 1.29 -2.55
N LYS A 53 -14.68 0.66 -3.68
CA LYS A 53 -15.38 1.32 -4.81
C LYS A 53 -16.69 2.02 -4.44
N ASP A 54 -17.45 1.47 -3.50
CA ASP A 54 -18.72 2.07 -3.04
C ASP A 54 -18.53 3.26 -2.08
N GLY A 55 -17.28 3.57 -1.71
CA GLY A 55 -16.91 4.64 -0.80
C GLY A 55 -16.80 4.25 0.67
N SER A 56 -17.18 3.02 1.04
CA SER A 56 -16.97 2.47 2.37
C SER A 56 -15.50 2.09 2.61
N PHE A 57 -15.16 1.72 3.85
CA PHE A 57 -13.80 1.37 4.25
C PHE A 57 -13.72 -0.06 4.75
N ILE A 58 -12.65 -0.75 4.37
CA ILE A 58 -12.26 -2.05 4.95
C ILE A 58 -10.94 -1.93 5.68
N THR A 59 -10.73 -2.80 6.67
CA THR A 59 -9.46 -2.84 7.40
C THR A 59 -8.47 -3.77 6.71
N LEU A 60 -7.30 -3.25 6.36
CA LEU A 60 -6.20 -3.99 5.77
C LEU A 60 -4.98 -3.95 6.67
N ARG A 61 -4.14 -4.97 6.55
CA ARG A 61 -2.75 -4.96 7.01
C ARG A 61 -1.86 -5.35 5.85
N SER A 62 -0.74 -4.64 5.69
CA SER A 62 0.12 -4.81 4.53
C SER A 62 1.55 -5.13 4.90
N ARG A 63 2.23 -5.85 4.01
CA ARG A 63 3.67 -6.08 4.06
C ARG A 63 4.30 -5.46 2.83
N TRP A 64 5.25 -4.55 3.03
CA TRP A 64 5.92 -3.80 1.97
C TRP A 64 7.40 -4.14 1.91
N PHE A 65 7.96 -4.16 0.70
CA PHE A 65 9.41 -4.16 0.49
C PHE A 65 9.76 -3.44 -0.82
N SER A 66 10.90 -2.78 -0.84
CA SER A 66 11.43 -2.14 -2.04
C SER A 66 12.16 -3.17 -2.90
N PHE A 67 11.82 -3.20 -4.19
CA PHE A 67 12.61 -3.90 -5.18
C PHE A 67 13.64 -2.92 -5.75
N MET A 68 14.91 -3.27 -5.58
CA MET A 68 16.03 -2.47 -6.05
C MET A 68 16.63 -3.11 -7.29
N ASN A 69 16.85 -2.31 -8.32
CA ASN A 69 17.50 -2.76 -9.53
C ASN A 69 18.93 -3.22 -9.22
N PRO A 70 19.32 -4.46 -9.59
CA PRO A 70 20.61 -5.01 -9.17
C PRO A 70 21.80 -4.35 -9.87
N TRP A 71 21.59 -3.62 -10.98
CA TRP A 71 22.62 -2.90 -11.71
C TRP A 71 22.73 -1.44 -11.28
N THR A 72 21.64 -0.67 -11.29
CA THR A 72 21.67 0.77 -10.97
C THR A 72 21.69 1.06 -9.47
N LYS A 73 21.29 0.09 -8.63
CA LYS A 73 21.10 0.24 -7.18
C LYS A 73 20.00 1.24 -6.79
N GLU A 74 19.13 1.61 -7.73
CA GLU A 74 17.97 2.47 -7.49
C GLU A 74 16.73 1.64 -7.16
N VAL A 75 15.79 2.23 -6.42
CA VAL A 75 14.49 1.62 -6.13
C VAL A 75 13.61 1.71 -7.37
N GLU A 76 13.14 0.57 -7.87
CA GLU A 76 12.31 0.51 -9.08
C GLU A 76 10.82 0.56 -8.72
N TYR A 77 10.41 -0.19 -7.69
CA TYR A 77 9.05 -0.19 -7.19
C TYR A 77 8.96 -0.77 -5.77
N ILE A 78 7.84 -0.50 -5.10
CA ILE A 78 7.47 -1.17 -3.84
C ILE A 78 6.49 -2.29 -4.15
N VAL A 79 6.77 -3.47 -3.63
CA VAL A 79 5.82 -4.59 -3.66
C VAL A 79 5.04 -4.59 -2.35
N SER A 80 3.71 -4.50 -2.46
CA SER A 80 2.80 -4.61 -1.32
C SER A 80 1.98 -5.90 -1.39
N THR A 81 1.97 -6.66 -0.30
CA THR A 81 0.97 -7.72 -0.07
C THR A 81 -0.05 -7.22 0.94
N ASN A 82 -1.31 -7.08 0.52
CA ASN A 82 -2.39 -6.54 1.35
C ASN A 82 -3.32 -7.68 1.79
N THR A 83 -3.60 -7.78 3.10
CA THR A 83 -4.46 -8.80 3.69
C THR A 83 -5.62 -8.14 4.42
N VAL A 84 -6.84 -8.62 4.18
CA VAL A 84 -8.04 -8.18 4.90
C VAL A 84 -7.95 -8.65 6.35
N VAL A 85 -8.21 -7.74 7.28
CA VAL A 85 -8.27 -8.04 8.71
C VAL A 85 -9.74 -8.07 9.12
N SER A 86 -10.17 -9.22 9.64
CA SER A 86 -11.49 -9.43 10.24
C SER A 86 -11.56 -8.87 11.65
#